data_AF-A0A7S1YLG3-F1
#
_entry.id   AF-A0A7S1YLG3-F1
#
_cell.length_a   1.000
_cell.length_b   1.000
_cell.length_c   1.000
_cell.angle_alpha   90.00
_cell.angle_beta   90.00
_cell.angle_gamma   90.00
#
_symmetry.space_group_name_H-M   'P 1'
#
loop_
_entity.id
_entity.type
_entity.pdbx_description
1 polymer ?
#
loop_
_entity_poly.entity_id
_entity_poly.type
_entity_poly.pdbx_seq_one_letter_code
_entity_poly.pdbx_strand_id
1 'polypeptide(L)'
;IANQKEKGKKETDSQYGLRMWSLGNVRRSPRREDWDKIKVDTMYEICFAKYKCNPELCAELLDTGDAIIEGNPSTSWTHPVLGYQNWSHWNGLIQMKCREMLRVEEDRD
;
A
#
# COMPACT_ATOMS: atom_id res chain seq x y z
N ILE A 1 -18.48 11.55 13.30
CA ILE A 1 -17.44 10.95 12.41
C ILE A 1 -16.15 10.63 13.16
N ALA A 2 -15.70 11.45 14.12
CA ALA A 2 -14.47 11.19 14.90
C ALA A 2 -14.44 9.82 15.62
N ASN A 3 -15.53 9.40 16.28
CA ASN A 3 -15.61 8.13 17.02
C ASN A 3 -15.53 6.86 16.15
N GLN A 4 -15.54 6.97 14.82
CA GLN A 4 -15.44 5.81 13.93
C GLN A 4 -14.01 5.50 13.51
N LYS A 5 -12.99 6.26 13.93
CA LYS A 5 -11.60 6.01 13.53
C LYS A 5 -10.78 5.25 14.57
N GLU A 6 -11.29 5.06 15.79
CA GLU A 6 -10.58 4.31 16.81
C GLU A 6 -10.83 2.80 16.66
N LYS A 7 -9.82 1.99 16.99
CA LYS A 7 -9.94 0.52 17.01
C LYS A 7 -10.77 0.10 18.22
N GLY A 8 -11.79 -0.72 18.00
CA GLY A 8 -12.62 -1.23 19.09
C GLY A 8 -11.85 -2.24 19.97
N LYS A 9 -12.13 -2.29 21.28
CA LYS A 9 -11.43 -3.21 22.21
C LYS A 9 -11.53 -4.70 21.84
N LYS A 10 -12.57 -5.11 21.12
CA LYS A 10 -12.80 -6.50 20.68
C LYS A 10 -12.52 -6.70 19.18
N GLU A 11 -12.09 -5.65 18.49
CA GLU A 11 -11.85 -5.68 17.05
C GLU A 11 -10.43 -6.21 16.77
N THR A 12 -10.30 -7.18 15.86
CA THR A 12 -8.98 -7.63 15.40
C THR A 12 -8.33 -6.58 14.49
N ASP A 13 -7.02 -6.63 14.29
CA ASP A 13 -6.33 -5.72 13.35
C ASP A 13 -6.88 -5.85 11.92
N SER A 14 -7.18 -7.06 11.48
CA SER A 14 -7.77 -7.30 10.16
C SER A 14 -9.17 -6.69 10.04
N GLN A 15 -10.02 -6.83 11.07
CA GLN A 15 -11.36 -6.22 11.08
C GLN A 15 -11.27 -4.69 11.06
N TYR A 16 -10.38 -4.13 11.86
CA TYR A 16 -10.12 -2.69 11.91
C TYR A 16 -9.62 -2.17 10.56
N GLY A 17 -8.65 -2.85 9.95
CA GLY A 17 -8.12 -2.51 8.63
C GLY A 17 -9.17 -2.53 7.53
N LEU A 18 -9.99 -3.58 7.47
CA LEU A 18 -11.09 -3.69 6.51
C LEU A 18 -12.13 -2.57 6.70
N ARG A 19 -12.42 -2.20 7.96
CA ARG A 19 -13.33 -1.11 8.25
C ARG A 19 -12.77 0.24 7.84
N MET A 20 -11.49 0.52 8.14
CA MET A 20 -10.82 1.76 7.70
C MET A 20 -10.79 1.86 6.18
N TRP A 21 -10.46 0.75 5.50
CA TRP A 21 -10.50 0.67 4.05
C TRP A 21 -11.91 0.98 3.52
N SER A 22 -12.95 0.36 4.09
CA SER A 22 -14.34 0.60 3.69
C SER A 22 -14.74 2.07 3.86
N LEU A 23 -14.41 2.68 5.00
CA LEU A 23 -14.68 4.09 5.28
C LEU A 23 -13.94 5.04 4.33
N GLY A 24 -12.71 4.71 3.94
CA GLY A 24 -11.91 5.52 3.01
C GLY A 24 -12.29 5.31 1.54
N ASN A 25 -12.84 4.14 1.20
CA ASN A 25 -13.21 3.79 -0.17
C ASN A 25 -14.58 4.34 -0.56
N VAL A 26 -15.49 4.57 0.40
CA VAL A 26 -16.76 5.23 0.11
C VAL A 26 -16.56 6.71 -0.24
N ARG A 27 -17.13 7.15 -1.38
CA ARG A 27 -17.10 8.57 -1.81
C ARG A 27 -18.10 9.44 -1.04
N ARG A 28 -18.15 9.31 0.29
CA ARG A 28 -19.03 10.12 1.16
C ARG A 28 -18.44 11.47 1.53
N SER A 29 -17.14 11.65 1.32
CA SER A 29 -16.45 12.91 1.60
C SER A 29 -15.55 13.29 0.42
N PRO A 30 -15.31 14.60 0.19
CA PRO A 30 -14.38 15.05 -0.84
C PRO A 30 -13.00 14.47 -0.54
N ARG A 31 -12.39 13.84 -1.55
CA ARG A 31 -10.97 13.51 -1.50
C ARG A 31 -10.16 14.75 -1.90
N ARG A 32 -8.89 14.77 -1.52
CA ARG A 32 -7.91 15.69 -2.07
C ARG A 32 -7.95 15.62 -3.60
N GLU A 33 -7.93 16.76 -4.28
CA GLU A 33 -8.20 16.86 -5.72
C GLU A 33 -7.19 16.08 -6.59
N ASP A 34 -5.94 16.00 -6.14
CA ASP A 34 -4.85 15.28 -6.79
C ASP A 34 -4.68 13.84 -6.29
N TRP A 35 -5.58 13.32 -5.45
CA TRP A 35 -5.43 11.99 -4.84
C TRP A 35 -5.22 10.89 -5.86
N ASP A 36 -5.95 10.96 -6.99
CA ASP A 36 -5.84 9.95 -8.04
C ASP A 36 -4.47 9.97 -8.75
N LYS A 37 -3.72 11.09 -8.66
CA LYS A 37 -2.36 11.25 -9.19
C LYS A 37 -1.29 10.76 -8.21
N ILE A 38 -1.45 11.02 -6.90
CA ILE A 38 -0.37 10.81 -5.91
C ILE A 38 -0.45 9.49 -5.16
N LYS A 39 -1.61 8.82 -5.12
CA LYS A 39 -1.84 7.68 -4.22
C LYS A 39 -0.92 6.48 -4.42
N VAL A 40 -0.43 6.26 -5.64
CA VAL A 40 0.50 5.16 -5.93
C VAL A 40 1.86 5.46 -5.29
N ASP A 41 2.35 6.68 -5.45
CA ASP A 41 3.60 7.13 -4.83
C ASP A 41 3.48 7.16 -3.32
N THR A 42 2.36 7.65 -2.79
CA THR A 42 2.07 7.61 -1.34
C THR A 42 2.06 6.17 -0.80
N MET A 43 1.48 5.21 -1.54
CA MET A 43 1.50 3.80 -1.13
C MET A 43 2.93 3.24 -1.13
N TYR A 44 3.72 3.57 -2.15
CA TYR A 44 5.13 3.20 -2.19
C TYR A 44 5.91 3.75 -0.99
N GLU A 45 5.79 5.04 -0.68
CA GLU A 45 6.48 5.66 0.46
C GLU A 45 6.13 4.99 1.79
N ILE A 46 4.83 4.70 2.00
CA ILE A 46 4.36 4.02 3.21
C ILE A 46 4.89 2.59 3.28
N CYS A 47 4.84 1.83 2.18
CA CYS A 47 5.36 0.46 2.13
C CYS A 47 6.88 0.43 2.36
N PHE A 48 7.63 1.32 1.72
CA PHE A 48 9.07 1.41 1.89
C PHE A 48 9.45 1.75 3.34
N ALA A 49 8.79 2.75 3.94
CA ALA A 49 8.98 3.08 5.36
C ALA A 49 8.61 1.91 6.28
N LYS A 50 7.54 1.16 5.96
CA LYS A 50 7.16 -0.06 6.71
C LYS A 50 8.31 -1.06 6.74
N TYR A 51 8.94 -1.35 5.60
CA TYR A 51 10.06 -2.30 5.56
C TYR A 51 11.30 -1.76 6.28
N LYS A 52 11.65 -0.49 6.09
CA LYS A 52 12.77 0.14 6.83
C LYS A 52 12.61 0.09 8.35
N CYS A 53 11.39 0.29 8.85
CA CYS A 53 11.14 0.31 10.28
C CYS A 53 10.94 -1.10 10.89
N ASN A 54 10.85 -2.16 10.07
CA ASN A 54 10.54 -3.52 10.54
C ASN A 54 11.50 -4.53 9.90
N PRO A 55 12.67 -4.81 10.54
CA PRO A 55 13.72 -5.66 9.97
C PRO A 55 13.25 -7.07 9.57
N GLU A 56 12.34 -7.67 10.34
CA GLU A 56 11.78 -8.99 10.00
C GLU A 56 11.02 -8.97 8.67
N LEU A 57 10.16 -7.96 8.46
CA LEU A 57 9.42 -7.82 7.22
C LEU A 57 10.32 -7.45 6.05
N CYS A 58 11.40 -6.70 6.30
CA CYS A 58 12.41 -6.39 5.30
C CYS A 58 13.09 -7.68 4.81
N ALA A 59 13.54 -8.52 5.75
CA ALA A 59 14.15 -9.81 5.44
C ALA A 59 13.19 -10.72 4.66
N GLU A 60 11.93 -10.83 5.08
CA GLU A 60 10.91 -11.59 4.34
C GLU A 60 10.72 -11.10 2.90
N LEU A 61 10.75 -9.78 2.68
CA LEU A 61 10.64 -9.21 1.33
C LEU A 61 11.89 -9.51 0.49
N LEU A 62 13.09 -9.38 1.05
CA LEU A 62 14.35 -9.64 0.36
C LEU A 62 14.50 -11.13 0.00
N ASP A 63 14.04 -12.03 0.89
CA ASP A 63 14.07 -13.48 0.70
C ASP A 63 13.22 -13.96 -0.49
N THR A 64 12.27 -13.14 -0.95
CA THR A 64 11.54 -13.41 -2.21
C THR A 64 12.47 -13.45 -3.44
N GLY A 65 13.73 -13.01 -3.30
CA GLY A 65 14.72 -13.09 -4.36
C GLY A 65 14.26 -12.32 -5.59
N ASP A 66 14.30 -12.97 -6.76
CA ASP A 66 13.86 -12.38 -8.02
C ASP A 66 12.44 -12.82 -8.42
N ALA A 67 11.70 -13.44 -7.50
CA ALA A 67 10.33 -13.86 -7.77
C ALA A 67 9.45 -12.65 -8.11
N ILE A 68 8.53 -12.84 -9.05
CA ILE A 68 7.51 -11.84 -9.38
C ILE A 68 6.45 -11.84 -8.28
N ILE A 69 6.18 -10.67 -7.73
CA ILE A 69 5.15 -10.49 -6.70
C ILE A 69 3.87 -10.00 -7.39
N GLU A 70 2.80 -10.78 -7.26
CA GLU A 70 1.48 -10.43 -7.77
C GLU A 70 0.59 -9.90 -6.64
N GLY A 71 -0.13 -8.80 -6.90
CA GLY A 71 -1.14 -8.32 -5.97
C GLY A 71 -2.42 -9.15 -6.09
N ASN A 72 -3.00 -9.50 -4.96
CA ASN A 72 -4.34 -10.12 -4.93
C ASN A 72 -5.40 -9.22 -5.59
N PRO A 73 -6.51 -9.80 -6.10
CA PRO A 73 -7.62 -9.06 -6.67
C PRO A 73 -8.05 -7.89 -5.79
N SER A 74 -8.08 -6.69 -6.36
CA SER A 74 -8.29 -5.44 -5.63
C SER A 74 -9.05 -4.40 -6.46
N THR A 75 -9.32 -3.25 -5.86
CA THR A 75 -10.12 -2.19 -6.48
C THR A 75 -9.43 -1.51 -7.65
N SER A 76 -10.24 -0.94 -8.52
CA SER A 76 -9.80 -0.26 -9.75
C SER A 76 -10.30 1.18 -9.77
N TRP A 77 -9.64 2.04 -10.56
CA TRP A 77 -10.06 3.41 -10.81
C TRP A 77 -9.68 3.85 -12.22
N THR A 78 -10.24 4.96 -12.69
CA THR A 78 -9.85 5.59 -13.96
C THR A 78 -8.99 6.81 -13.65
N HIS A 79 -7.74 6.80 -14.11
CA HIS A 79 -6.85 7.95 -14.07
C HIS A 79 -7.09 8.85 -15.30
N PRO A 80 -7.11 10.19 -15.17
CA PRO A 80 -7.38 11.10 -16.28
C PRO A 80 -6.43 10.95 -17.48
N VAL A 81 -5.18 10.57 -17.22
CA VAL A 81 -4.12 10.44 -18.25
C VAL A 81 -3.78 8.99 -18.57
N LEU A 82 -3.82 8.10 -17.58
CA LEU A 82 -3.32 6.72 -17.71
C LEU A 82 -4.46 5.71 -17.97
N GLY A 83 -5.71 6.17 -18.05
CA GLY A 83 -6.86 5.30 -18.26
C GLY A 83 -7.15 4.40 -17.07
N TYR A 84 -7.62 3.18 -17.34
CA TYR A 84 -7.98 2.20 -16.30
C TYR A 84 -6.75 1.75 -15.50
N GLN A 85 -6.88 1.71 -14.18
CA GLN A 85 -5.83 1.36 -13.23
C GLN A 85 -6.38 0.39 -12.18
N ASN A 86 -5.53 -0.52 -11.68
CA ASN A 86 -5.93 -1.56 -10.74
C ASN A 86 -4.87 -1.76 -9.65
N TRP A 87 -5.29 -1.82 -8.39
CA TRP A 87 -4.38 -2.04 -7.26
C TRP A 87 -3.69 -3.40 -7.27
N SER A 88 -4.27 -4.44 -7.87
CA SER A 88 -3.63 -5.76 -8.01
C SER A 88 -2.31 -5.64 -8.80
N HIS A 89 -2.30 -4.80 -9.84
CA HIS A 89 -1.11 -4.51 -10.63
C HIS A 89 -0.11 -3.64 -9.85
N TRP A 90 -0.58 -2.51 -9.30
CA TRP A 90 0.29 -1.57 -8.59
C TRP A 90 0.90 -2.15 -7.32
N ASN A 91 0.17 -2.98 -6.57
CA ASN A 91 0.69 -3.59 -5.35
C ASN A 91 1.91 -4.47 -5.66
N GLY A 92 1.86 -5.30 -6.70
CA GLY A 92 3.00 -6.11 -7.12
C GLY A 92 4.22 -5.25 -7.47
N LEU A 93 4.01 -4.23 -8.32
CA LEU A 93 5.08 -3.29 -8.71
C LEU A 93 5.67 -2.54 -7.51
N ILE A 94 4.84 -2.09 -6.58
CA ILE A 94 5.30 -1.39 -5.38
C ILE A 94 6.16 -2.29 -4.51
N GLN A 95 5.76 -3.56 -4.29
CA GLN A 95 6.54 -4.49 -3.48
C GLN A 95 7.91 -4.77 -4.12
N MET A 96 7.93 -5.05 -5.42
CA MET A 96 9.18 -5.27 -6.14
C MET A 96 10.05 -4.01 -6.14
N LYS A 97 9.47 -2.81 -6.32
CA LYS A 97 10.21 -1.55 -6.21
C LYS A 97 10.80 -1.35 -4.82
N CYS A 98 10.05 -1.65 -3.75
CA CYS A 98 10.59 -1.59 -2.39
C CYS A 98 11.79 -2.54 -2.24
N ARG A 99 11.67 -3.77 -2.72
CA ARG A 99 12.75 -4.78 -2.69
C ARG A 99 14.02 -4.29 -3.36
N GLU A 100 13.93 -3.79 -4.60
CA GLU A 100 15.11 -3.30 -5.32
C GLU A 100 15.75 -2.08 -4.64
N MET A 101 14.94 -1.18 -4.09
CA MET A 101 15.46 0.00 -3.40
C MET A 101 16.16 -0.36 -2.08
N LEU A 102 15.70 -1.38 -1.37
CA LEU A 102 16.35 -1.88 -0.15
C LEU A 102 17.67 -2.58 -0.46
N ARG A 103 17.74 -3.40 -1.54
CA ARG A 103 19.00 -4.02 -2.01
C ARG A 103 20.08 -2.98 -2.31
N VAL A 104 19.71 -1.92 -3.04
CA VAL A 104 20.63 -0.83 -3.38
C VAL A 104 21.17 -0.11 -2.15
N GLU A 105 20.42 -0.07 -1.05
CA GLU A 105 20.90 0.49 0.20
C GLU A 105 21.84 -0.47 0.95
N GLU A 106 21.54 -1.77 0.99
CA GLU A 106 22.45 -2.79 1.57
C GLU A 106 23.81 -2.82 0.86
N ASP A 107 23.84 -2.65 -0.47
CA ASP A 107 25.09 -2.63 -1.25
C ASP A 107 25.94 -1.35 -1.05
N ARG A 108 25.39 -0.31 -0.39
CA ARG A 108 26.07 0.97 -0.16
C ARG A 108 26.76 1.08 1.20
N ASP A 109 26.44 0.17 2.12
CA ASP A 109 27.01 0.09 3.47
C ASP A 109 28.18 -0.92 3.54
#